data_AF-A0A127F5I7-F1
#
_entry.id   AF-A0A127F5I7-F1
#
_cell.length_a   1.000
_cell.length_b   1.000
_cell.length_c   1.000
_cell.angle_alpha   90.00
_cell.angle_beta   90.00
_cell.angle_gamma   90.00
#
_symmetry.space_group_name_H-M   'P 1'
#
loop_
_entity.id
_entity.type
_entity.pdbx_description
1 polymer ?
#
loop_
_entity_poly.entity_id
_entity_poly.type
_entity_poly.pdbx_seq_one_letter_code
_entity_poly.pdbx_strand_id
1 'polypeptide(L)'
;MNTLRPLTAALAAVLWGFVVAPGHAAATKTCAAQAACIETGSFVAMLTNFRTSTQGRYRILTATVRFENRSDKPLILGYVRGSGVALDDRGNRYGVSGANAVRAIGEITGNTFDPKFTLQPGQGSDARFELMWEPGKAIVGTSYELDLAVREITPIADDQFRLGAEHALHFTDLAQASVKAAPSTATAMPTGESAARAATPAASVATPSAAPIQIADPCGGSPRCYNAGTFVAEVMQVSPGNMAAGVRHHTLALHVRFRNVSDQPIVLAYRASSSAGMDNLGNHYYWGRAGTHDTSVKGIGIIDSRNADSQFALSPGQSRSATFNVVRFNAKPPYGNGFGYDVVIDELEILPGQQIRSTRQNSVSFTNLTAGTFSGVGPAAPGNAVDTANKVIDLFNTLRKK
;
A
#
# COMPACT_ATOMS: atom_id res chain seq x y z
N MET A 1 57.30 -13.17 -68.64
CA MET A 1 57.86 -12.30 -67.59
C MET A 1 56.84 -11.20 -67.30
N ASN A 2 56.39 -11.14 -66.05
CA ASN A 2 55.91 -9.99 -65.28
C ASN A 2 54.79 -9.11 -65.87
N THR A 3 53.52 -9.36 -65.48
CA THR A 3 52.78 -8.80 -64.31
C THR A 3 52.14 -7.43 -64.60
N LEU A 4 50.80 -7.39 -64.58
CA LEU A 4 49.96 -6.48 -63.75
C LEU A 4 48.55 -6.29 -64.38
N ARG A 5 47.55 -6.88 -63.73
CA ARG A 5 46.15 -6.41 -63.63
C ARG A 5 46.06 -5.52 -62.37
N PRO A 6 44.89 -4.96 -61.99
CA PRO A 6 43.92 -4.08 -62.68
C PRO A 6 43.61 -2.84 -61.80
N LEU A 7 42.70 -1.93 -62.18
CA LEU A 7 41.87 -1.17 -61.20
C LEU A 7 40.77 -0.35 -61.90
N THR A 8 39.58 -0.92 -61.96
CA THR A 8 38.31 -0.20 -62.14
C THR A 8 37.85 0.31 -60.78
N ALA A 9 37.80 1.63 -60.59
CA ALA A 9 37.25 2.26 -59.39
C ALA A 9 35.71 2.33 -59.51
N ALA A 10 35.00 1.63 -58.61
CA ALA A 10 33.57 1.81 -58.40
C ALA A 10 33.37 2.82 -57.27
N LEU A 11 32.70 3.94 -57.57
CA LEU A 11 32.22 4.89 -56.57
C LEU A 11 31.02 4.27 -55.83
N ALA A 12 31.19 3.97 -54.54
CA ALA A 12 30.08 3.65 -53.65
C ALA A 12 29.61 4.94 -52.95
N ALA A 13 28.39 5.38 -53.26
CA ALA A 13 27.73 6.48 -52.56
C ALA A 13 27.26 5.99 -51.18
N VAL A 14 27.86 6.53 -50.11
CA VAL A 14 27.46 6.28 -48.73
C VAL A 14 26.30 7.23 -48.39
N LEU A 15 25.08 6.69 -48.37
CA LEU A 15 23.90 7.35 -47.80
C LEU A 15 24.01 7.35 -46.28
N TRP A 16 24.24 8.54 -45.70
CA TRP A 16 24.11 8.77 -44.26
C TRP A 16 22.62 8.77 -43.89
N GLY A 17 22.14 7.65 -43.34
CA GLY A 17 20.84 7.59 -42.68
C GLY A 17 20.91 8.32 -41.34
N PHE A 18 20.21 9.46 -41.22
CA PHE A 18 19.92 10.07 -39.94
C PHE A 18 19.03 9.13 -39.13
N VAL A 19 19.59 8.50 -38.09
CA VAL A 19 18.81 7.82 -37.06
C VAL A 19 18.17 8.92 -36.20
N VAL A 20 16.87 9.12 -36.37
CA VAL A 20 16.06 9.93 -35.46
C VAL A 20 15.94 9.13 -34.16
N ALA A 21 16.69 9.54 -33.13
CA ALA A 21 16.54 9.00 -31.80
C ALA A 21 15.10 9.28 -31.31
N PRO A 22 14.37 8.30 -30.76
CA PRO A 22 13.09 8.57 -30.14
C PRO A 22 13.31 9.54 -28.97
N GLY A 23 12.63 10.69 -29.05
CA GLY A 23 12.62 11.66 -27.97
C GLY A 23 12.11 10.99 -26.70
N HIS A 24 12.93 10.98 -25.66
CA HIS A 24 12.50 10.56 -24.33
C HIS A 24 11.46 11.59 -23.87
N ALA A 25 10.19 11.21 -23.89
CA ALA A 25 9.15 12.00 -23.25
C ALA A 25 9.56 12.18 -21.78
N ALA A 26 9.78 13.42 -21.37
CA ALA A 26 10.10 13.75 -20.00
C ALA A 26 8.95 13.22 -19.12
N ALA A 27 9.28 12.29 -18.21
CA ALA A 27 8.32 11.79 -17.23
C ALA A 27 7.78 13.01 -16.45
N THR A 28 6.46 13.19 -16.50
CA THR A 28 5.78 14.25 -15.75
C THR A 28 6.02 14.00 -14.26
N LYS A 29 6.74 14.92 -13.60
CA LYS A 29 6.93 14.89 -12.14
C LYS A 29 5.58 14.72 -11.46
N THR A 30 5.41 13.64 -10.72
CA THR A 30 4.14 13.30 -10.07
C THR A 30 4.04 13.90 -8.67
N CYS A 31 5.19 14.18 -8.04
CA CYS A 31 5.21 15.02 -6.85
C CYS A 31 5.05 16.50 -7.24
N ALA A 32 3.80 16.95 -7.38
CA ALA A 32 3.50 18.36 -7.57
C ALA A 32 3.78 19.14 -6.27
N ALA A 33 5.02 19.61 -6.05
CA ALA A 33 5.45 20.49 -4.95
C ALA A 33 4.92 20.15 -3.53
N GLN A 34 4.58 18.89 -3.26
CA GLN A 34 4.02 18.45 -1.98
C GLN A 34 5.17 18.05 -1.05
N ALA A 35 5.23 18.66 0.15
CA ALA A 35 6.21 18.32 1.19
C ALA A 35 6.13 16.85 1.65
N ALA A 36 5.00 16.19 1.38
CA ALA A 36 4.74 14.78 1.66
C ALA A 36 5.09 13.83 0.49
N CYS A 37 5.73 14.29 -0.58
CA CYS A 37 6.01 13.49 -1.78
C CYS A 37 7.45 13.68 -2.27
N ILE A 38 8.17 12.57 -2.43
CA ILE A 38 9.56 12.51 -2.90
C ILE A 38 9.61 11.61 -4.12
N GLU A 39 10.18 12.10 -5.21
CA GLU A 39 10.33 11.35 -6.47
C GLU A 39 11.81 11.07 -6.73
N THR A 40 12.13 9.79 -6.91
CA THR A 40 13.45 9.31 -7.35
C THR A 40 13.37 8.84 -8.80
N GLY A 41 14.49 8.39 -9.37
CA GLY A 41 14.48 7.78 -10.71
C GLY A 41 13.71 6.46 -10.79
N SER A 42 13.59 5.74 -9.67
CA SER A 42 13.06 4.36 -9.64
C SER A 42 11.68 4.27 -8.98
N PHE A 43 11.34 5.19 -8.07
CA PHE A 43 10.09 5.16 -7.33
C PHE A 43 9.62 6.56 -6.88
N VAL A 44 8.35 6.64 -6.51
CA VAL A 44 7.78 7.75 -5.74
C VAL A 44 7.52 7.28 -4.31
N ALA A 45 7.94 8.08 -3.32
CA ALA A 45 7.64 7.88 -1.91
C ALA A 45 6.72 9.00 -1.42
N MET A 46 5.53 8.63 -0.94
CA MET A 46 4.51 9.56 -0.51
C MET A 46 4.10 9.24 0.92
N LEU A 47 4.20 10.21 1.82
CA LEU A 47 3.67 10.08 3.16
C LEU A 47 2.14 10.14 3.08
N THR A 48 1.46 9.04 3.43
CA THR A 48 0.00 8.90 3.33
C THR A 48 -0.69 9.06 4.69
N ASN A 49 0.06 8.91 5.78
CA ASN A 49 -0.43 9.07 7.13
C ASN A 49 0.70 9.57 8.03
N PHE A 50 0.42 10.57 8.85
CA PHE A 50 1.30 11.01 9.92
C PHE A 50 0.48 11.34 11.17
N ARG A 51 0.82 10.73 12.30
CA ARG A 51 0.08 10.93 13.55
C ARG A 51 0.98 10.89 14.76
N THR A 52 0.53 11.57 15.79
CA THR A 52 1.23 11.69 17.07
C THR A 52 0.35 11.18 18.19
N SER A 53 0.97 10.64 19.24
CA SER A 53 0.25 10.12 20.39
C SER A 53 1.15 9.97 21.62
N THR A 54 0.55 9.57 22.73
CA THR A 54 1.26 9.35 24.00
C THR A 54 1.01 7.94 24.51
N GLN A 55 2.08 7.22 24.83
CA GLN A 55 2.02 5.90 25.44
C GLN A 55 2.89 5.86 26.69
N GLY A 56 2.24 5.85 27.86
CA GLY A 56 2.94 5.92 29.14
C GLY A 56 3.78 7.19 29.22
N ARG A 57 5.10 7.02 29.36
CA ARG A 57 6.06 8.14 29.41
C ARG A 57 6.59 8.54 28.04
N TYR A 58 6.24 7.83 26.97
CA TYR A 58 6.76 8.08 25.63
C TYR A 58 5.76 8.87 24.78
N ARG A 59 6.30 9.72 23.90
CA ARG A 59 5.61 10.26 22.74
C ARG A 59 5.92 9.39 21.54
N ILE A 60 4.87 9.06 20.80
CA ILE A 60 4.95 8.18 19.64
C ILE A 60 4.55 8.98 18.41
N LEU A 61 5.37 8.89 17.37
CA LEU A 61 5.04 9.29 16.02
C LEU A 61 4.82 8.03 15.20
N THR A 62 3.81 8.06 14.35
CA THR A 62 3.61 7.03 13.34
C THR A 62 3.56 7.69 11.99
N ALA A 63 4.34 7.16 11.06
CA ALA A 63 4.34 7.53 9.66
C ALA A 63 4.03 6.30 8.79
N THR A 64 3.15 6.46 7.79
CA THR A 64 2.94 5.48 6.72
C THR A 64 3.39 6.12 5.41
N VAL A 65 4.32 5.47 4.71
CA VAL A 65 4.88 5.93 3.45
C VAL A 65 4.52 4.93 2.36
N ARG A 66 3.81 5.40 1.33
CA ARG A 66 3.51 4.65 0.11
C ARG A 66 4.68 4.79 -0.86
N PHE A 67 5.21 3.65 -1.28
CA PHE A 67 6.19 3.54 -2.34
C PHE A 67 5.52 3.04 -3.60
N GLU A 68 5.70 3.75 -4.72
CA GLU A 68 5.20 3.35 -6.04
C GLU A 68 6.38 3.14 -6.98
N ASN A 69 6.45 1.95 -7.61
CA ASN A 69 7.49 1.63 -8.57
C ASN A 69 7.22 2.32 -9.91
N ARG A 70 8.18 3.13 -10.36
CA ARG A 70 8.11 3.94 -11.59
C ARG A 70 8.94 3.33 -12.73
N SER A 71 9.72 2.31 -12.41
CA SER A 71 10.51 1.59 -13.39
C SER A 71 9.66 0.56 -14.14
N ASP A 72 10.22 0.07 -15.24
CA ASP A 72 9.68 -1.02 -16.06
C ASP A 72 10.07 -2.41 -15.54
N LYS A 73 10.71 -2.49 -14.37
CA LYS A 73 11.23 -3.74 -13.77
C LYS A 73 10.75 -3.90 -12.33
N PRO A 74 10.75 -5.12 -11.77
CA PRO A 74 10.52 -5.30 -10.34
C PRO A 74 11.54 -4.51 -9.51
N LEU A 75 11.05 -3.78 -8.51
CA LEU A 75 11.83 -2.97 -7.61
C LEU A 75 11.79 -3.57 -6.20
N ILE A 76 12.95 -3.83 -5.61
CA ILE A 76 13.07 -4.30 -4.23
C ILE A 76 13.61 -3.15 -3.38
N LEU A 77 12.92 -2.81 -2.29
CA LEU A 77 13.35 -1.75 -1.36
C LEU A 77 13.55 -2.30 0.05
N GLY A 78 14.55 -1.76 0.74
CA GLY A 78 14.77 -2.01 2.16
C GLY A 78 14.98 -0.71 2.94
N TYR A 79 14.48 -0.66 4.16
CA TYR A 79 14.76 0.42 5.10
C TYR A 79 16.13 0.21 5.75
N VAL A 80 16.97 1.25 5.76
CA VAL A 80 18.28 1.20 6.42
C VAL A 80 18.09 1.34 7.92
N ARG A 81 18.40 0.29 8.68
CA ARG A 81 18.14 0.27 10.12
C ARG A 81 18.87 1.41 10.84
N GLY A 82 18.13 2.13 11.68
CA GLY A 82 18.64 3.25 12.47
C GLY A 82 18.71 4.60 11.72
N SER A 83 18.34 4.64 10.44
CA SER A 83 18.28 5.89 9.68
C SER A 83 17.05 6.75 10.01
N GLY A 84 15.98 6.12 10.49
CA GLY A 84 14.70 6.79 10.75
C GLY A 84 14.73 7.70 11.96
N VAL A 85 14.62 8.99 11.71
CA VAL A 85 14.65 10.07 12.71
C VAL A 85 13.55 11.06 12.40
N ALA A 86 12.85 11.53 13.43
CA ALA A 86 12.03 12.72 13.30
C ALA A 86 12.44 13.77 14.32
N LEU A 87 12.37 15.04 13.93
CA LEU A 87 12.58 16.19 14.79
C LEU A 87 11.30 17.00 14.85
N ASP A 88 10.99 17.55 16.02
CA ASP A 88 9.91 18.53 16.15
C ASP A 88 10.44 19.97 16.16
N ASP A 89 9.56 20.96 16.09
CA ASP A 89 9.89 22.39 16.15
C ASP A 89 10.55 22.85 17.47
N ARG A 90 10.67 21.94 18.45
CA ARG A 90 11.38 22.16 19.71
C ARG A 90 12.74 21.45 19.75
N GLY A 91 13.15 20.81 18.65
CA GLY A 91 14.41 20.07 18.52
C GLY A 91 14.40 18.71 19.23
N ASN A 92 13.23 18.19 19.61
CA ASN A 92 13.14 16.88 20.24
C ASN A 92 13.29 15.78 19.20
N ARG A 93 14.14 14.79 19.49
CA ARG A 93 14.49 13.71 18.56
C ARG A 93 13.75 12.42 18.86
N TYR A 94 12.97 11.99 17.88
CA TYR A 94 12.26 10.72 17.84
C TYR A 94 13.05 9.73 17.01
N GLY A 95 13.21 8.50 17.50
CA GLY A 95 13.91 7.43 16.79
C GLY A 95 13.02 6.22 16.58
N VAL A 96 13.22 5.53 15.46
CA VAL A 96 12.62 4.20 15.23
C VAL A 96 13.20 3.22 16.25
N SER A 97 12.37 2.72 17.18
CA SER A 97 12.82 1.86 18.26
C SER A 97 11.78 0.80 18.61
N GLY A 98 12.24 -0.42 18.88
CA GLY A 98 11.39 -1.58 19.17
C GLY A 98 11.29 -2.58 18.01
N ALA A 99 10.98 -3.84 18.33
CA ALA A 99 10.98 -4.94 17.37
C ALA A 99 9.87 -4.88 16.30
N ASN A 100 8.89 -3.99 16.47
CA ASN A 100 7.74 -3.82 15.59
C ASN A 100 7.62 -2.39 15.04
N ALA A 101 8.70 -1.62 15.15
CA ALA A 101 8.74 -0.21 14.77
C ALA A 101 8.74 -0.01 13.26
N VAL A 102 9.27 -0.98 12.50
CA VAL A 102 9.21 -1.00 11.03
C VAL A 102 8.32 -2.16 10.61
N ARG A 103 7.36 -1.87 9.73
CA ARG A 103 6.39 -2.87 9.25
C ARG A 103 6.25 -2.80 7.73
N ALA A 104 5.92 -3.95 7.15
CA ALA A 104 5.77 -4.22 5.71
C ALA A 104 7.06 -4.13 4.88
N ILE A 105 7.97 -3.19 5.15
CA ILE A 105 9.27 -3.12 4.48
C ILE A 105 10.35 -3.95 5.19
N GLY A 106 11.28 -4.52 4.43
CA GLY A 106 12.46 -5.22 4.95
C GLY A 106 13.43 -4.26 5.63
N GLU A 107 14.02 -4.67 6.75
CA GLU A 107 15.10 -3.92 7.39
C GLU A 107 16.46 -4.41 6.87
N ILE A 108 17.35 -3.47 6.57
CA ILE A 108 18.74 -3.73 6.21
C ILE A 108 19.59 -3.56 7.47
N THR A 109 20.22 -4.65 7.93
CA THR A 109 21.16 -4.63 9.06
C THR A 109 22.53 -5.12 8.61
N GLY A 110 23.48 -4.22 8.40
CA GLY A 110 24.76 -4.57 7.80
C GLY A 110 24.56 -5.09 6.38
N ASN A 111 24.90 -6.36 6.13
CA ASN A 111 24.73 -7.02 4.83
C ASN A 111 23.51 -7.96 4.76
N THR A 112 22.69 -8.03 5.82
CA THR A 112 21.48 -8.86 5.82
C THR A 112 20.25 -8.03 5.49
N PHE A 113 19.33 -8.64 4.75
CA PHE A 113 18.13 -7.99 4.24
C PHE A 113 17.00 -9.02 4.04
N ASP A 114 15.75 -8.57 4.24
CA ASP A 114 14.53 -9.32 4.01
C ASP A 114 13.80 -8.78 2.75
N PRO A 115 13.79 -9.52 1.62
CA PRO A 115 13.26 -9.06 0.32
C PRO A 115 11.73 -9.00 0.21
N LYS A 116 11.01 -9.09 1.34
CA LYS A 116 9.54 -9.04 1.39
C LYS A 116 8.87 -7.82 0.78
N PHE A 117 9.61 -6.74 0.50
CA PHE A 117 9.09 -5.52 -0.10
C PHE A 117 9.56 -5.39 -1.55
N THR A 118 8.91 -6.19 -2.40
CA THR A 118 9.09 -6.18 -3.84
C THR A 118 7.86 -5.58 -4.50
N LEU A 119 8.07 -4.64 -5.44
CA LEU A 119 7.04 -3.92 -6.18
C LEU A 119 7.18 -4.22 -7.68
N GLN A 120 6.12 -4.72 -8.30
CA GLN A 120 6.04 -4.85 -9.75
C GLN A 120 5.99 -3.47 -10.44
N PRO A 121 6.27 -3.37 -11.74
CA PRO A 121 6.14 -2.12 -12.48
C PRO A 121 4.76 -1.48 -12.29
N GLY A 122 4.73 -0.19 -11.92
CA GLY A 122 3.50 0.56 -11.63
C GLY A 122 2.79 0.18 -10.32
N GLN A 123 3.33 -0.75 -9.54
CA GLN A 123 2.73 -1.20 -8.28
C GLN A 123 3.12 -0.28 -7.12
N GLY A 124 2.15 -0.03 -6.23
CA GLY A 124 2.37 0.63 -4.94
C GLY A 124 2.30 -0.32 -3.74
N SER A 125 3.03 -0.02 -2.68
CA SER A 125 2.84 -0.61 -1.34
C SER A 125 3.24 0.36 -0.25
N ASP A 126 2.69 0.17 0.95
CA ASP A 126 2.92 1.05 2.08
C ASP A 126 3.87 0.39 3.09
N ALA A 127 4.81 1.18 3.60
CA ALA A 127 5.66 0.86 4.74
C ALA A 127 5.28 1.74 5.92
N ARG A 128 5.32 1.19 7.13
CA ARG A 128 4.96 1.90 8.34
C ARG A 128 6.13 1.98 9.30
N PHE A 129 6.32 3.16 9.87
CA PHE A 129 7.38 3.51 10.81
C PHE A 129 6.77 4.07 12.09
N GLU A 130 7.20 3.52 13.23
CA GLU A 130 6.86 4.01 14.56
C GLU A 130 8.12 4.56 15.22
N LEU A 131 8.10 5.85 15.55
CA LEU A 131 9.20 6.55 16.20
C LEU A 131 8.78 6.93 17.61
N MET A 132 9.71 6.83 18.56
CA MET A 132 9.45 7.15 19.96
C MET A 132 10.49 8.12 20.51
N TRP A 133 10.02 8.93 21.46
CA TRP A 133 10.83 9.83 22.26
C TRP A 133 10.29 9.86 23.70
N GLU A 134 11.18 9.90 24.69
CA GLU A 134 10.79 10.06 26.09
C GLU A 134 10.92 11.54 26.50
N PRO A 135 9.81 12.32 26.56
CA PRO A 135 9.85 13.75 26.83
C PRO A 135 10.46 14.15 28.17
N GLY A 136 10.29 13.35 29.22
CA GLY A 136 10.61 13.78 30.58
C GLY A 136 9.86 15.08 30.94
N LYS A 137 10.58 16.20 31.06
CA LYS A 137 10.01 17.55 31.30
C LYS A 137 9.98 18.44 30.05
N ALA A 138 10.45 17.94 28.91
CA ALA A 138 10.52 18.72 27.69
C ALA A 138 9.12 19.00 27.11
N ILE A 139 8.99 20.16 26.48
CA ILE A 139 7.77 20.56 25.78
C ILE A 139 7.74 19.85 24.43
N VAL A 140 6.61 19.24 24.12
CA VAL A 140 6.38 18.56 22.84
C VAL A 140 6.08 19.59 21.77
N GLY A 141 6.72 19.47 20.61
CA GLY A 141 6.43 20.26 19.43
C GLY A 141 5.08 19.93 18.78
N THR A 142 4.76 20.66 17.72
CA THR A 142 3.49 20.59 16.98
C THR A 142 3.69 20.41 15.48
N SER A 143 4.89 20.72 14.96
CA SER A 143 5.30 20.42 13.59
C SER A 143 6.55 19.57 13.59
N TYR A 144 6.69 18.73 12.57
CA TYR A 144 7.73 17.71 12.51
C TYR A 144 8.39 17.66 11.13
N GLU A 145 9.64 17.24 11.13
CA GLU A 145 10.35 16.72 9.96
C GLU A 145 10.67 15.24 10.20
N LEU A 146 10.68 14.46 9.11
CA LEU A 146 10.96 13.02 9.14
C LEU A 146 12.01 12.69 8.08
N ASP A 147 13.10 12.10 8.54
CA ASP A 147 14.15 11.52 7.72
C ASP A 147 14.09 10.00 7.77
N LEU A 148 14.17 9.37 6.60
CA LEU A 148 14.32 7.93 6.44
C LEU A 148 15.38 7.67 5.37
N ALA A 149 16.18 6.61 5.50
CA ALA A 149 16.97 6.10 4.38
C ALA A 149 16.40 4.77 3.91
N VAL A 150 16.16 4.69 2.60
CA VAL A 150 15.77 3.45 1.91
C VAL A 150 16.78 3.11 0.84
N ARG A 151 16.95 1.81 0.59
CA ARG A 151 17.93 1.32 -0.36
C ARG A 151 17.29 0.39 -1.36
N GLU A 152 17.65 0.56 -2.62
CA GLU A 152 17.33 -0.40 -3.67
C GLU A 152 18.15 -1.67 -3.48
N ILE A 153 17.54 -2.81 -3.74
CA ILE A 153 18.20 -4.11 -3.63
C ILE A 153 18.20 -4.79 -4.99
N THR A 154 19.38 -5.22 -5.42
CA THR A 154 19.54 -5.98 -6.67
C THR A 154 19.71 -7.46 -6.34
N PRO A 155 18.84 -8.35 -6.82
CA PRO A 155 19.05 -9.78 -6.66
C PRO A 155 20.27 -10.21 -7.48
N ILE A 156 21.13 -11.01 -6.85
CA ILE A 156 22.19 -11.80 -7.46
C ILE A 156 21.71 -13.26 -7.35
N ALA A 157 22.05 -14.14 -8.28
CA ALA A 157 21.55 -15.53 -8.29
C ALA A 157 21.61 -16.24 -6.91
N ASP A 158 20.76 -17.26 -6.74
CA ASP A 158 20.69 -18.12 -5.54
C ASP A 158 20.34 -17.36 -4.24
N ASP A 159 19.25 -16.56 -4.27
CA ASP A 159 18.76 -15.75 -3.13
C ASP A 159 19.82 -14.82 -2.51
N GLN A 160 20.85 -14.46 -3.28
CA GLN A 160 21.82 -13.46 -2.89
C GLN A 160 21.34 -12.06 -3.27
N PHE A 161 21.78 -11.06 -2.52
CA PHE A 161 21.36 -9.69 -2.74
C PHE A 161 22.56 -8.74 -2.69
N ARG A 162 22.52 -7.73 -3.55
CA ARG A 162 23.43 -6.59 -3.51
C ARG A 162 22.69 -5.36 -3.04
N LEU A 163 23.29 -4.63 -2.11
CA LEU A 163 22.83 -3.30 -1.76
C LEU A 163 23.12 -2.36 -2.94
N GLY A 164 22.07 -1.78 -3.49
CA GLY A 164 22.11 -0.80 -4.57
C GLY A 164 22.18 0.64 -4.06
N ALA A 165 21.54 1.55 -4.81
CA ALA A 165 21.48 2.97 -4.50
C ALA A 165 20.71 3.23 -3.20
N GLU A 166 21.24 4.12 -2.37
CA GLU A 166 20.60 4.59 -1.14
C GLU A 166 19.96 5.96 -1.39
N HIS A 167 18.74 6.12 -0.90
CA HIS A 167 17.92 7.31 -1.07
C HIS A 167 17.52 7.84 0.30
N ALA A 168 17.91 9.09 0.57
CA ALA A 168 17.43 9.82 1.73
C ALA A 168 16.05 10.42 1.41
N LEU A 169 15.06 10.08 2.24
CA LEU A 169 13.71 10.59 2.17
C LEU A 169 13.54 11.63 3.28
N HIS A 170 13.42 12.89 2.90
CA HIS A 170 13.22 14.01 3.82
C HIS A 170 11.82 14.61 3.62
N PHE A 171 10.98 14.47 4.63
CA PHE A 171 9.62 15.02 4.67
C PHE A 171 9.56 16.16 5.68
N THR A 172 9.05 17.32 5.28
CA THR A 172 8.93 18.52 6.13
C THR A 172 7.48 18.94 6.33
N ASP A 173 7.27 19.92 7.22
CA ASP A 173 5.96 20.54 7.48
C ASP A 173 4.87 19.53 7.89
N LEU A 174 5.28 18.49 8.61
CA LEU A 174 4.40 17.42 9.05
C LEU A 174 3.64 17.84 10.31
N ALA A 175 2.33 17.63 10.29
CA ALA A 175 1.43 17.82 11.42
C ALA A 175 0.35 16.74 11.37
N GLN A 176 -0.29 16.47 12.51
CA GLN A 176 -1.26 15.38 12.68
C GLN A 176 -2.46 15.43 11.70
N ALA A 177 -2.71 16.57 11.05
CA ALA A 177 -3.80 16.75 10.08
C ALA A 177 -3.34 17.24 8.69
N SER A 178 -2.03 17.39 8.44
CA SER A 178 -1.53 17.97 7.17
C SER A 178 -1.38 16.94 6.05
N VAL A 179 -1.37 15.65 6.36
CA VAL A 179 -1.24 14.58 5.36
C VAL A 179 -2.63 14.18 4.86
N LYS A 180 -3.04 14.73 3.71
CA LYS A 180 -4.21 14.25 2.98
C LYS A 180 -3.96 12.83 2.49
N ALA A 181 -4.96 11.95 2.63
CA ALA A 181 -4.99 10.70 1.89
C ALA A 181 -4.70 10.99 0.42
N ALA A 182 -3.74 10.26 -0.15
CA ALA A 182 -3.30 10.49 -1.51
C ALA A 182 -4.51 10.51 -2.46
N PRO A 183 -4.69 11.56 -3.28
CA PRO A 183 -5.50 11.41 -4.47
C PRO A 183 -4.80 10.38 -5.35
N SER A 184 -5.51 9.31 -5.71
CA SER A 184 -5.13 8.57 -6.91
C SER A 184 -5.11 9.58 -8.05
N THR A 185 -3.96 9.78 -8.67
CA THR A 185 -3.78 10.80 -9.71
C THR A 185 -4.57 10.42 -10.95
N ALA A 186 -5.83 10.85 -10.98
CA ALA A 186 -6.58 11.06 -12.21
C ALA A 186 -6.31 12.49 -12.66
N THR A 187 -5.46 12.65 -13.68
CA THR A 187 -5.27 13.94 -14.36
C THR A 187 -6.58 14.32 -15.04
N ALA A 188 -7.31 15.29 -14.48
CA ALA A 188 -8.44 15.92 -15.14
C ALA A 188 -7.91 16.91 -16.19
N MET A 189 -8.30 16.74 -17.46
CA MET A 189 -8.19 17.77 -18.50
C MET A 189 -9.59 18.20 -18.96
N PRO A 190 -9.71 19.43 -19.49
CA PRO A 190 -10.95 20.21 -19.45
C PRO A 190 -11.97 19.75 -20.48
N THR A 191 -13.24 19.95 -20.13
CA THR A 191 -14.40 19.83 -21.02
C THR A 191 -14.26 20.80 -22.19
N GLY A 192 -13.97 20.25 -23.37
CA GLY A 192 -14.03 20.92 -24.66
C GLY A 192 -15.14 20.29 -25.51
N GLU A 193 -16.05 21.15 -25.93
CA GLU A 193 -17.30 20.90 -26.64
C GLU A 193 -17.14 20.18 -28.00
N SER A 194 -18.17 19.42 -28.35
CA SER A 194 -18.33 18.65 -29.59
C SER A 194 -18.44 19.55 -30.82
N ALA A 195 -17.69 19.23 -31.88
CA ALA A 195 -18.12 19.47 -33.27
C ALA A 195 -17.48 18.44 -34.22
N ALA A 196 -18.35 17.62 -34.80
CA ALA A 196 -18.04 16.64 -35.82
C ALA A 196 -17.61 17.28 -37.15
N ARG A 197 -16.62 16.69 -37.82
CA ARG A 197 -16.67 16.55 -39.29
C ARG A 197 -15.83 15.38 -39.78
N ALA A 198 -16.45 14.63 -40.69
CA ALA A 198 -15.99 13.40 -41.30
C ALA A 198 -14.82 13.58 -42.29
N ALA A 199 -13.94 12.57 -42.35
CA ALA A 199 -13.39 12.01 -43.60
C ALA A 199 -12.60 10.71 -43.28
N THR A 200 -12.97 9.61 -43.92
CA THR A 200 -12.21 8.35 -44.07
C THR A 200 -11.69 8.25 -45.52
N PRO A 201 -10.77 7.31 -45.88
CA PRO A 201 -9.73 6.63 -45.11
C PRO A 201 -8.35 6.64 -45.82
N ALA A 202 -7.26 6.41 -45.11
CA ALA A 202 -6.03 5.86 -45.70
C ALA A 202 -5.41 4.85 -44.73
N ALA A 203 -5.30 3.61 -45.21
CA ALA A 203 -4.77 2.49 -44.46
C ALA A 203 -3.29 2.71 -44.14
N SER A 204 -2.96 2.71 -42.84
CA SER A 204 -1.62 2.40 -42.36
C SER A 204 -1.79 1.35 -41.27
N VAL A 205 -1.19 0.18 -41.48
CA VAL A 205 -1.17 -0.91 -40.52
C VAL A 205 -0.23 -0.50 -39.39
N ALA A 206 -0.75 0.29 -38.46
CA ALA A 206 -0.10 0.55 -37.20
C ALA A 206 -0.39 -0.65 -36.29
N THR A 207 0.66 -1.37 -35.93
CA THR A 207 0.70 -2.29 -34.81
C THR A 207 0.00 -1.64 -33.61
N PRO A 208 -0.95 -2.32 -32.93
CA PRO A 208 -1.57 -1.75 -31.75
C PRO A 208 -0.51 -1.56 -30.67
N SER A 209 -0.03 -0.32 -30.52
CA SER A 209 0.64 0.12 -29.32
C SER A 209 -0.36 -0.06 -28.20
N ALA A 210 -0.15 -1.07 -27.36
CA ALA A 210 -0.96 -1.30 -26.17
C ALA A 210 -1.02 0.00 -25.40
N ALA A 211 -2.21 0.62 -25.39
CA ALA A 211 -2.48 1.72 -24.49
C ALA A 211 -2.15 1.23 -23.06
N PRO A 212 -1.47 2.04 -22.23
CA PRO A 212 -1.24 1.66 -20.85
C PRO A 212 -2.62 1.33 -20.25
N ILE A 213 -2.78 0.10 -19.77
CA ILE A 213 -3.98 -0.33 -19.06
C ILE A 213 -4.07 0.61 -17.85
N GLN A 214 -4.94 1.62 -17.95
CA GLN A 214 -5.30 2.47 -16.83
C GLN A 214 -6.10 1.58 -15.89
N ILE A 215 -5.42 0.94 -14.94
CA ILE A 215 -6.09 0.22 -13.86
C ILE A 215 -6.83 1.30 -13.07
N ALA A 216 -8.13 1.44 -13.33
CA ALA A 216 -8.99 2.35 -12.58
C ALA A 216 -8.81 2.04 -11.10
N ASP A 217 -8.59 3.08 -10.27
CA ASP A 217 -8.43 2.90 -8.82
C ASP A 217 -9.65 2.14 -8.28
N PRO A 218 -9.47 0.88 -7.82
CA PRO A 218 -10.58 0.07 -7.37
C PRO A 218 -11.20 0.61 -6.07
N CYS A 219 -10.56 1.61 -5.43
CA CYS A 219 -11.06 2.33 -4.26
C CYS A 219 -11.80 3.63 -4.57
N GLY A 220 -11.71 4.15 -5.80
CA GLY A 220 -12.34 5.42 -6.18
C GLY A 220 -12.05 6.58 -5.23
N GLY A 221 -10.86 6.62 -4.61
CA GLY A 221 -10.48 7.63 -3.62
C GLY A 221 -11.19 7.57 -2.25
N SER A 222 -11.92 6.48 -1.95
CA SER A 222 -12.60 6.33 -0.66
C SER A 222 -11.62 6.20 0.50
N PRO A 223 -11.74 7.01 1.58
CA PRO A 223 -10.85 6.92 2.75
C PRO A 223 -11.03 5.62 3.57
N ARG A 224 -12.08 4.86 3.27
CA ARG A 224 -12.40 3.56 3.89
C ARG A 224 -11.88 2.39 3.07
N CYS A 225 -11.24 2.65 1.94
CA CYS A 225 -10.74 1.66 1.03
C CYS A 225 -9.23 1.81 0.88
N TYR A 226 -8.54 0.68 0.93
CA TYR A 226 -7.10 0.60 0.75
C TYR A 226 -6.79 -0.33 -0.41
N ASN A 227 -6.03 0.15 -1.39
CA ASN A 227 -5.56 -0.63 -2.53
C ASN A 227 -4.11 -1.08 -2.32
N ALA A 228 -3.93 -2.38 -2.11
CA ALA A 228 -2.63 -3.05 -1.91
C ALA A 228 -1.97 -3.51 -3.23
N GLY A 229 -2.62 -3.25 -4.37
CA GLY A 229 -2.21 -3.71 -5.70
C GLY A 229 -2.83 -5.04 -6.09
N THR A 230 -2.60 -6.11 -5.32
CA THR A 230 -3.15 -7.45 -5.59
C THR A 230 -4.54 -7.66 -4.97
N PHE A 231 -4.85 -6.92 -3.90
CA PHE A 231 -6.16 -6.91 -3.27
C PHE A 231 -6.57 -5.50 -2.83
N VAL A 232 -7.86 -5.36 -2.57
CA VAL A 232 -8.45 -4.20 -1.92
C VAL A 232 -8.97 -4.59 -0.55
N ALA A 233 -8.69 -3.79 0.47
CA ALA A 233 -9.25 -3.90 1.80
C ALA A 233 -10.19 -2.73 2.06
N GLU A 234 -11.43 -3.00 2.44
CA GLU A 234 -12.45 -1.98 2.63
C GLU A 234 -13.16 -2.12 3.98
N VAL A 235 -13.20 -1.03 4.76
CA VAL A 235 -13.92 -0.98 6.02
C VAL A 235 -15.43 -0.88 5.76
N MET A 236 -16.15 -1.94 6.08
CA MET A 236 -17.60 -2.04 5.93
C MET A 236 -18.35 -1.58 7.19
N GLN A 237 -17.73 -1.71 8.36
CA GLN A 237 -18.33 -1.28 9.61
C GLN A 237 -17.27 -0.94 10.65
N VAL A 238 -17.54 0.08 11.45
CA VAL A 238 -16.79 0.44 12.65
C VAL A 238 -17.77 0.49 13.81
N SER A 239 -17.54 -0.38 14.79
CA SER A 239 -18.40 -0.56 15.95
C SER A 239 -17.61 -0.33 17.24
N PRO A 240 -17.71 0.88 17.83
CA PRO A 240 -17.28 1.15 19.19
C PRO A 240 -18.08 0.32 20.20
N GLY A 241 -17.41 -0.44 21.04
CA GLY A 241 -18.01 -1.20 22.13
C GLY A 241 -17.48 -0.72 23.48
N ASN A 242 -18.30 -0.83 24.53
CA ASN A 242 -17.87 -0.59 25.92
C ASN A 242 -17.24 0.80 26.14
N MET A 243 -17.70 1.83 25.43
CA MET A 243 -17.14 3.19 25.48
C MET A 243 -17.88 4.14 26.45
N ALA A 244 -18.77 3.62 27.29
CA ALA A 244 -19.46 4.41 28.29
C ALA A 244 -18.51 4.89 29.40
N ALA A 245 -18.81 6.06 29.98
CA ALA A 245 -18.04 6.60 31.09
C ALA A 245 -17.97 5.61 32.26
N GLY A 246 -16.77 5.42 32.81
CA GLY A 246 -16.53 4.47 33.92
C GLY A 246 -16.25 3.03 33.48
N VAL A 247 -16.39 2.69 32.19
CA VAL A 247 -16.00 1.37 31.68
C VAL A 247 -14.47 1.28 31.58
N ARG A 248 -13.90 0.25 32.19
CA ARG A 248 -12.44 0.09 32.28
C ARG A 248 -11.78 -0.20 30.93
N HIS A 249 -12.47 -0.88 30.02
CA HIS A 249 -11.92 -1.36 28.76
C HIS A 249 -12.84 -0.98 27.61
N HIS A 250 -12.38 -0.08 26.75
CA HIS A 250 -13.11 0.29 25.54
C HIS A 250 -12.65 -0.63 24.41
N THR A 251 -13.57 -1.05 23.56
CA THR A 251 -13.27 -1.91 22.41
C THR A 251 -13.67 -1.21 21.12
N LEU A 252 -12.96 -1.50 20.04
CA LEU A 252 -13.30 -1.04 18.70
C LEU A 252 -13.24 -2.24 17.78
N ALA A 253 -14.38 -2.60 17.19
CA ALA A 253 -14.49 -3.65 16.21
C ALA A 253 -14.57 -3.05 14.80
N LEU A 254 -13.73 -3.55 13.89
CA LEU A 254 -13.73 -3.17 12.48
C LEU A 254 -14.06 -4.39 11.64
N HIS A 255 -15.07 -4.28 10.79
CA HIS A 255 -15.40 -5.30 9.81
C HIS A 255 -14.82 -4.88 8.46
N VAL A 256 -13.86 -5.65 7.95
CA VAL A 256 -13.11 -5.33 6.74
C VAL A 256 -13.38 -6.38 5.67
N ARG A 257 -13.75 -5.95 4.47
CA ARG A 257 -13.92 -6.78 3.28
C ARG A 257 -12.65 -6.74 2.45
N PHE A 258 -12.10 -7.91 2.15
CA PHE A 258 -10.98 -8.09 1.25
C PHE A 258 -11.50 -8.58 -0.10
N ARG A 259 -11.08 -7.94 -1.20
CA ARG A 259 -11.38 -8.34 -2.58
C ARG A 259 -10.08 -8.58 -3.34
N ASN A 260 -9.95 -9.74 -3.96
CA ASN A 260 -8.86 -9.99 -4.90
C ASN A 260 -9.12 -9.19 -6.19
N VAL A 261 -8.19 -8.31 -6.56
CA VAL A 261 -8.26 -7.51 -7.79
C VAL A 261 -7.17 -7.91 -8.79
N SER A 262 -6.38 -8.92 -8.47
CA SER A 262 -5.44 -9.55 -9.40
C SER A 262 -6.12 -10.60 -10.28
N ASP A 263 -5.38 -11.10 -11.26
CA ASP A 263 -5.75 -12.17 -12.19
C ASP A 263 -5.39 -13.57 -11.66
N GLN A 264 -4.73 -13.67 -10.50
CA GLN A 264 -4.32 -14.93 -9.88
C GLN A 264 -5.01 -15.14 -8.52
N PRO A 265 -5.21 -16.39 -8.06
CA PRO A 265 -5.63 -16.65 -6.70
C PRO A 265 -4.59 -16.11 -5.70
N ILE A 266 -5.07 -15.53 -4.60
CA ILE A 266 -4.23 -15.04 -3.50
C ILE A 266 -4.65 -15.67 -2.19
N VAL A 267 -3.70 -15.87 -1.29
CA VAL A 267 -3.94 -16.30 0.09
C VAL A 267 -3.49 -15.19 1.02
N LEU A 268 -4.37 -14.74 1.91
CA LEU A 268 -4.08 -13.65 2.84
C LEU A 268 -4.07 -14.15 4.28
N ALA A 269 -3.19 -13.61 5.11
CA ALA A 269 -3.22 -13.84 6.55
C ALA A 269 -2.97 -12.55 7.34
N TYR A 270 -3.62 -12.44 8.48
CA TYR A 270 -3.32 -11.40 9.46
C TYR A 270 -2.01 -11.72 10.17
N ARG A 271 -1.07 -10.77 10.16
CA ARG A 271 0.15 -10.89 10.96
C ARG A 271 -0.15 -10.63 12.43
N ALA A 272 0.12 -11.61 13.27
CA ALA A 272 -0.08 -11.52 14.71
C ALA A 272 0.58 -10.26 15.29
N SER A 273 -0.09 -9.66 16.29
CA SER A 273 0.34 -8.45 16.99
C SER A 273 0.47 -7.18 16.12
N SER A 274 -0.15 -7.16 14.94
CA SER A 274 -0.09 -6.01 14.03
C SER A 274 -1.30 -5.08 14.07
N SER A 275 -2.44 -5.56 14.60
CA SER A 275 -3.66 -4.77 14.71
C SER A 275 -3.50 -3.66 15.76
N ALA A 276 -3.66 -2.41 15.32
CA ALA A 276 -3.55 -1.22 16.16
C ALA A 276 -4.56 -0.16 15.73
N GLY A 277 -5.18 0.52 16.70
CA GLY A 277 -6.08 1.63 16.47
C GLY A 277 -5.66 2.87 17.26
N MET A 278 -6.12 4.03 16.81
CA MET A 278 -5.93 5.30 17.49
C MET A 278 -7.16 6.17 17.33
N ASP A 279 -7.63 6.83 18.38
CA ASP A 279 -8.71 7.81 18.24
C ASP A 279 -8.18 9.22 17.88
N ASN A 280 -9.07 10.13 17.52
CA ASN A 280 -8.75 11.51 17.16
C ASN A 280 -8.18 12.36 18.31
N LEU A 281 -8.12 11.82 19.53
CA LEU A 281 -7.47 12.44 20.68
C LEU A 281 -6.12 11.77 21.02
N GLY A 282 -5.64 10.86 20.16
CA GLY A 282 -4.37 10.17 20.31
C GLY A 282 -4.42 8.99 21.28
N ASN A 283 -5.60 8.53 21.71
CA ASN A 283 -5.71 7.35 22.56
C ASN A 283 -5.54 6.08 21.74
N HIS A 284 -4.71 5.16 22.23
CA HIS A 284 -4.40 3.92 21.53
C HIS A 284 -5.33 2.76 21.88
N TYR A 285 -5.55 1.93 20.87
CA TYR A 285 -6.20 0.64 20.97
C TYR A 285 -5.24 -0.42 20.42
N TYR A 286 -5.15 -1.56 21.10
CA TYR A 286 -4.21 -2.62 20.76
C TYR A 286 -4.95 -3.93 20.52
N TRP A 287 -4.35 -4.81 19.73
CA TRP A 287 -4.81 -6.19 19.55
C TRP A 287 -4.99 -6.96 20.89
N GLY A 288 -4.20 -6.61 21.91
CA GLY A 288 -4.21 -7.32 23.19
C GLY A 288 -3.13 -6.80 24.15
N ARG A 289 -2.78 -7.60 25.17
CA ARG A 289 -1.69 -7.29 26.10
C ARG A 289 -0.40 -7.95 25.62
N ALA A 290 0.73 -7.28 25.82
CA ALA A 290 2.03 -7.90 25.58
C ALA A 290 2.15 -9.24 26.34
N GLY A 291 2.66 -10.28 25.68
CA GLY A 291 2.78 -11.63 26.24
C GLY A 291 1.50 -12.46 26.25
N THR A 292 0.39 -11.97 25.69
CA THR A 292 -0.85 -12.76 25.52
C THR A 292 -1.02 -13.24 24.08
N HIS A 293 -1.85 -14.28 23.88
CA HIS A 293 -2.18 -14.74 22.53
C HIS A 293 -3.09 -13.73 21.82
N ASP A 294 -2.82 -13.49 20.55
CA ASP A 294 -3.58 -12.55 19.75
C ASP A 294 -4.93 -13.14 19.34
N THR A 295 -6.00 -12.62 19.94
CA THR A 295 -7.40 -12.99 19.63
C THR A 295 -8.15 -11.83 18.98
N SER A 296 -7.43 -10.81 18.50
CA SER A 296 -8.02 -9.60 17.94
C SER A 296 -8.77 -9.87 16.64
N VAL A 297 -8.42 -10.92 15.90
CA VAL A 297 -8.95 -11.16 14.57
C VAL A 297 -9.87 -12.38 14.52
N LYS A 298 -10.90 -12.31 13.68
CA LYS A 298 -11.78 -13.42 13.30
C LYS A 298 -12.06 -13.41 11.81
N GLY A 299 -12.17 -14.58 11.20
CA GLY A 299 -12.60 -14.72 9.80
C GLY A 299 -11.47 -14.64 8.75
N ILE A 300 -10.22 -14.42 9.15
CA ILE A 300 -8.99 -14.56 8.34
C ILE A 300 -7.97 -15.38 9.13
N GLY A 301 -7.08 -16.08 8.42
CA GLY A 301 -5.99 -16.84 9.05
C GLY A 301 -4.99 -15.93 9.74
N ILE A 302 -4.26 -16.48 10.72
CA ILE A 302 -3.21 -15.78 11.47
C ILE A 302 -1.84 -16.34 11.07
N ILE A 303 -0.86 -15.45 10.89
CA ILE A 303 0.55 -15.81 10.78
C ILE A 303 1.34 -15.24 11.96
N ASP A 304 2.12 -16.10 12.61
CA ASP A 304 3.07 -15.76 13.66
C ASP A 304 4.44 -16.40 13.36
N SER A 305 5.35 -16.41 14.34
CA SER A 305 6.71 -16.95 14.14
C SER A 305 6.77 -18.47 14.01
N ARG A 306 5.69 -19.20 14.29
CA ARG A 306 5.64 -20.67 14.35
C ARG A 306 4.55 -21.27 13.47
N ASN A 307 3.47 -20.53 13.22
CA ASN A 307 2.30 -21.00 12.51
C ASN A 307 1.91 -20.01 11.42
N ALA A 308 1.45 -20.55 10.29
CA ALA A 308 0.81 -19.78 9.23
C ALA A 308 -0.47 -20.50 8.81
N ASP A 309 -1.57 -19.77 8.80
CA ASP A 309 -2.88 -20.29 8.45
C ASP A 309 -3.33 -19.74 7.08
N SER A 310 -3.41 -20.64 6.11
CA SER A 310 -3.72 -20.33 4.71
C SER A 310 -5.21 -20.45 4.35
N GLN A 311 -6.13 -20.60 5.31
CA GLN A 311 -7.55 -20.84 5.04
C GLN A 311 -8.29 -19.68 4.35
N PHE A 312 -7.70 -18.48 4.35
CA PHE A 312 -8.27 -17.30 3.71
C PHE A 312 -7.72 -17.12 2.28
N ALA A 313 -8.15 -18.01 1.40
CA ALA A 313 -7.90 -17.91 -0.04
C ALA A 313 -9.01 -17.11 -0.75
N LEU A 314 -8.62 -16.33 -1.75
CA LEU A 314 -9.49 -15.55 -2.63
C LEU A 314 -9.14 -15.82 -4.09
N SER A 315 -10.09 -16.35 -4.85
CA SER A 315 -10.02 -16.44 -6.31
C SER A 315 -10.05 -15.03 -6.94
N PRO A 316 -9.61 -14.84 -8.19
CA PRO A 316 -9.74 -13.55 -8.89
C PRO A 316 -11.16 -12.98 -8.80
N GLY A 317 -11.29 -11.72 -8.39
CA GLY A 317 -12.57 -11.04 -8.18
C GLY A 317 -13.36 -11.44 -6.92
N GLN A 318 -12.96 -12.51 -6.21
CA GLN A 318 -13.64 -12.97 -5.01
C GLN A 318 -13.47 -11.97 -3.86
N SER A 319 -14.49 -11.87 -3.01
CA SER A 319 -14.44 -11.11 -1.77
C SER A 319 -14.78 -11.96 -0.54
N ARG A 320 -14.09 -11.75 0.57
CA ARG A 320 -14.41 -12.31 1.91
C ARG A 320 -14.17 -11.23 2.96
N SER A 321 -14.72 -11.41 4.15
CA SER A 321 -14.59 -10.42 5.23
C SER A 321 -13.95 -11.01 6.47
N ALA A 322 -13.30 -10.16 7.24
CA ALA A 322 -12.75 -10.45 8.55
C ALA A 322 -13.09 -9.33 9.53
N THR A 323 -13.14 -9.67 10.81
CA THR A 323 -13.38 -8.72 11.90
C THR A 323 -12.13 -8.57 12.74
N PHE A 324 -11.73 -7.33 12.99
CA PHE A 324 -10.61 -6.97 13.85
C PHE A 324 -11.13 -6.25 15.08
N ASN A 325 -10.64 -6.62 16.26
CA ASN A 325 -11.06 -6.10 17.54
C ASN A 325 -9.84 -5.57 18.28
N VAL A 326 -9.83 -4.27 18.55
CA VAL A 326 -8.76 -3.64 19.32
C VAL A 326 -9.31 -3.07 20.62
N VAL A 327 -8.49 -3.07 21.66
CA VAL A 327 -8.88 -2.74 23.03
C VAL A 327 -8.02 -1.60 23.55
N ARG A 328 -8.67 -0.59 24.13
CA ARG A 328 -8.03 0.40 24.99
C ARG A 328 -8.21 -0.03 26.43
N PHE A 329 -7.12 -0.49 27.04
CA PHE A 329 -7.13 -0.90 28.45
C PHE A 329 -7.08 0.31 29.38
N ASN A 330 -7.75 0.19 30.53
CA ASN A 330 -7.83 1.23 31.57
C ASN A 330 -8.21 2.61 30.99
N ALA A 331 -9.26 2.64 30.17
CA ALA A 331 -9.69 3.85 29.49
C ALA A 331 -10.06 4.96 30.49
N LYS A 332 -9.54 6.16 30.26
CA LYS A 332 -9.86 7.37 31.02
C LYS A 332 -10.29 8.48 30.07
N PRO A 333 -11.19 9.38 30.47
CA PRO A 333 -11.52 10.56 29.66
C PRO A 333 -10.26 11.39 29.32
N PRO A 334 -10.25 12.08 28.18
CA PRO A 334 -11.32 12.18 27.19
C PRO A 334 -11.38 10.96 26.23
N TYR A 335 -12.52 10.81 25.54
CA TYR A 335 -12.78 9.73 24.59
C TYR A 335 -12.97 10.31 23.18
N GLY A 336 -12.23 9.78 22.21
CA GLY A 336 -12.38 10.17 20.82
C GLY A 336 -13.60 9.52 20.15
N ASN A 337 -14.00 10.10 19.02
CA ASN A 337 -15.12 9.68 18.18
C ASN A 337 -14.75 9.47 16.70
N GLY A 338 -13.53 9.86 16.32
CA GLY A 338 -12.89 9.49 15.06
C GLY A 338 -11.77 8.51 15.32
N PHE A 339 -11.55 7.58 14.39
CA PHE A 339 -10.59 6.48 14.55
C PHE A 339 -9.69 6.36 13.32
N GLY A 340 -8.42 6.05 13.59
CA GLY A 340 -7.50 5.45 12.64
C GLY A 340 -7.28 3.98 13.00
N TYR A 341 -7.03 3.17 11.99
CA TYR A 341 -6.77 1.74 12.16
C TYR A 341 -5.67 1.27 11.23
N ASP A 342 -4.79 0.43 11.75
CA ASP A 342 -3.68 -0.15 10.99
C ASP A 342 -3.56 -1.63 11.27
N VAL A 343 -3.21 -2.37 10.24
CA VAL A 343 -3.01 -3.81 10.28
C VAL A 343 -1.99 -4.23 9.23
N VAL A 344 -1.22 -5.29 9.51
CA VAL A 344 -0.36 -5.91 8.50
C VAL A 344 -1.02 -7.19 7.99
N ILE A 345 -1.19 -7.26 6.68
CA ILE A 345 -1.73 -8.41 5.96
C ILE A 345 -0.63 -9.02 5.10
N ASP A 346 -0.36 -10.29 5.33
CA ASP A 346 0.60 -11.08 4.58
C ASP A 346 -0.08 -11.73 3.39
N GLU A 347 0.56 -11.68 2.22
CA GLU A 347 0.27 -12.57 1.10
C GLU A 347 1.13 -13.83 1.27
N LEU A 348 0.49 -14.99 1.18
CA LEU A 348 1.11 -16.28 1.43
C LEU A 348 1.25 -17.08 0.14
N GLU A 349 2.36 -17.80 0.03
CA GLU A 349 2.59 -18.83 -0.98
C GLU A 349 2.65 -20.19 -0.30
N ILE A 350 1.97 -21.16 -0.89
CA ILE A 350 1.99 -22.56 -0.47
C ILE A 350 2.99 -23.30 -1.36
N LEU A 351 4.11 -23.69 -0.78
CA LEU A 351 5.19 -24.42 -1.43
C LEU A 351 4.90 -25.94 -1.47
N PRO A 352 5.62 -26.71 -2.30
CA PRO A 352 5.55 -28.17 -2.29
C PRO A 352 5.74 -28.73 -0.87
N GLY A 353 4.93 -29.72 -0.50
CA GLY A 353 4.94 -30.29 0.84
C GLY A 353 4.14 -29.49 1.88
N GLN A 354 3.24 -28.59 1.45
CA GLN A 354 2.36 -27.77 2.33
C GLN A 354 3.13 -26.80 3.24
N GLN A 355 4.36 -26.44 2.87
CA GLN A 355 5.09 -25.40 3.55
C GLN A 355 4.53 -24.03 3.15
N ILE A 356 4.33 -23.14 4.11
CA ILE A 356 3.76 -21.82 3.87
C ILE A 356 4.84 -20.75 4.07
N ARG A 357 4.95 -19.84 3.11
CA ARG A 357 5.88 -18.71 3.15
C ARG A 357 5.13 -17.41 2.93
N SER A 358 5.48 -16.38 3.71
CA SER A 358 5.05 -15.00 3.44
C SER A 358 5.86 -14.46 2.27
N THR A 359 5.19 -14.11 1.17
CA THR A 359 5.84 -13.54 -0.02
C THR A 359 5.80 -12.03 0.00
N ARG A 360 4.79 -11.45 0.66
CA ARG A 360 4.62 -9.99 0.74
C ARG A 360 3.91 -9.60 2.03
N GLN A 361 4.30 -8.45 2.58
CA GLN A 361 3.61 -7.84 3.71
C GLN A 361 3.04 -6.49 3.28
N ASN A 362 1.75 -6.28 3.56
CA ASN A 362 1.03 -5.06 3.21
C ASN A 362 0.62 -4.35 4.50
N SER A 363 1.12 -3.14 4.72
CA SER A 363 0.68 -2.29 5.84
C SER A 363 -0.60 -1.56 5.43
N VAL A 364 -1.75 -2.10 5.81
CA VAL A 364 -3.06 -1.53 5.51
C VAL A 364 -3.39 -0.49 6.58
N SER A 365 -3.63 0.76 6.18
CA SER A 365 -3.96 1.87 7.07
C SER A 365 -5.24 2.58 6.62
N PHE A 366 -6.09 2.89 7.59
CA PHE A 366 -7.31 3.66 7.41
C PHE A 366 -7.30 4.86 8.35
N THR A 367 -7.77 6.00 7.85
CA THR A 367 -7.85 7.25 8.63
C THR A 367 -9.25 7.81 8.59
N ASN A 368 -9.55 8.69 9.55
CA ASN A 368 -10.82 9.43 9.61
C ASN A 368 -12.06 8.52 9.60
N LEU A 369 -11.96 7.35 10.23
CA LEU A 369 -13.07 6.43 10.39
C LEU A 369 -14.02 6.96 11.47
N THR A 370 -15.32 6.94 11.20
CA THR A 370 -16.36 7.22 12.19
C THR A 370 -17.10 5.93 12.54
N ALA A 371 -17.79 5.90 13.68
CA ALA A 371 -18.68 4.79 13.99
C ALA A 371 -19.80 4.69 12.95
N GLY A 372 -20.15 3.47 12.54
CA GLY A 372 -21.26 3.22 11.62
C GLY A 372 -21.03 2.05 10.67
N THR A 373 -22.03 1.81 9.82
CA THR A 373 -21.99 0.84 8.73
C THR A 373 -21.89 1.58 7.40
N PHE A 374 -21.14 1.01 6.47
CA PHE A 374 -20.77 1.65 5.22
C PHE A 374 -21.12 0.77 4.03
N SER A 375 -21.62 1.39 2.97
CA SER A 375 -21.77 0.75 1.66
C SER A 375 -20.41 0.77 0.96
N GLY A 376 -19.97 -0.39 0.50
CA GLY A 376 -18.66 -0.52 -0.12
C GLY A 376 -18.56 0.11 -1.51
N VAL A 377 -17.37 0.55 -1.89
CA VAL A 377 -17.02 1.16 -3.16
C VAL A 377 -16.53 0.08 -4.12
N GLY A 378 -17.39 -0.28 -5.05
CA GLY A 378 -17.08 -1.22 -6.11
C GLY A 378 -18.34 -1.92 -6.62
N PRO A 379 -18.35 -2.36 -7.89
CA PRO A 379 -19.43 -3.21 -8.36
C PRO A 379 -19.52 -4.42 -7.43
N ALA A 380 -20.75 -4.74 -7.01
CA ALA A 380 -21.02 -6.02 -6.39
C ALA A 380 -20.36 -7.10 -7.27
N ALA A 381 -19.72 -8.09 -6.65
CA ALA A 381 -19.26 -9.26 -7.37
C ALA A 381 -20.39 -9.72 -8.31
N PRO A 382 -20.12 -10.13 -9.57
CA PRO A 382 -21.11 -10.80 -10.40
C PRO A 382 -21.37 -12.18 -9.77
N GLY A 383 -22.13 -12.17 -8.70
CA GLY A 383 -22.58 -13.31 -7.94
C GLY A 383 -24.05 -13.07 -7.65
N ASN A 384 -24.88 -13.88 -8.30
CA ASN A 384 -26.32 -14.06 -8.06
C ASN A 384 -27.32 -13.22 -8.86
N ALA A 385 -26.94 -12.21 -9.65
CA ALA A 385 -27.96 -11.57 -10.51
C ALA A 385 -28.49 -12.55 -11.59
N VAL A 386 -27.59 -13.36 -12.18
CA VAL A 386 -27.95 -14.38 -13.18
C VAL A 386 -28.61 -15.60 -12.52
N ASP A 387 -28.14 -16.05 -11.35
CA ASP A 387 -28.75 -17.19 -10.65
C ASP A 387 -30.10 -16.85 -10.01
N THR A 388 -30.28 -15.63 -9.52
CA THR A 388 -31.58 -15.15 -9.03
C THR A 388 -32.54 -14.91 -10.20
N ALA A 389 -32.07 -14.37 -11.32
CA ALA A 389 -32.89 -14.24 -12.54
C ALA A 389 -33.32 -15.62 -13.07
N ASN A 390 -32.40 -16.59 -13.13
CA ASN A 390 -32.71 -17.95 -13.58
C ASN A 390 -33.67 -18.67 -12.62
N LYS A 391 -33.51 -18.50 -11.31
CA LYS A 391 -34.46 -19.05 -10.32
C LYS A 391 -35.86 -18.42 -10.40
N VAL A 392 -35.94 -17.12 -10.68
CA VAL A 392 -37.22 -16.42 -10.87
C VAL A 392 -37.87 -16.86 -12.18
N ILE A 393 -37.10 -17.00 -13.26
CA ILE A 393 -37.59 -17.52 -14.55
C ILE A 393 -38.11 -18.95 -14.41
N ASP A 394 -37.39 -19.83 -13.70
CA ASP A 394 -37.83 -21.19 -13.42
C ASP A 394 -39.09 -21.25 -12.54
N LEU A 395 -39.21 -20.34 -11.57
CA LEU A 395 -40.42 -20.23 -10.76
C LEU A 395 -41.64 -19.84 -11.62
N PHE A 396 -41.49 -18.85 -12.52
CA PHE A 396 -42.55 -18.44 -13.45
C PHE A 396 -42.93 -19.54 -14.43
N ASN A 397 -41.96 -20.30 -14.94
CA ASN A 397 -42.22 -21.42 -15.84
C ASN A 397 -42.91 -22.60 -15.14
N THR A 398 -42.62 -22.80 -13.85
CA THR A 398 -43.26 -23.86 -13.04
C THR A 398 -44.71 -23.48 -12.69
N LEU A 399 -44.98 -22.20 -12.40
CA LEU A 399 -46.33 -21.70 -12.14
C LEU A 399 -47.22 -21.66 -13.38
N ARG A 400 -46.64 -21.59 -14.59
CA ARG A 400 -47.39 -21.66 -15.86
C ARG A 400 -47.79 -23.07 -16.29
N LYS A 401 -47.22 -24.11 -15.66
CA LYS A 401 -47.48 -25.52 -15.98
C LYS A 401 -48.43 -26.21 -14.98
N LYS A 402 -48.91 -25.48 -13.98
CA LYS A 402 -50.09 -25.82 -13.19
C LYS A 402 -51.26 -24.96 -13.68
#